data_AF-A0A519QXE7-F1
#
_entry.id   AF-A0A519QXE7-F1
#
_cell.length_a   1.000
_cell.length_b   1.000
_cell.length_c   1.000
_cell.angle_alpha   90.00
_cell.angle_beta   90.00
_cell.angle_gamma   90.00
#
_symmetry.space_group_name_H-M   'P 1'
#
loop_
_entity.id
_entity.type
_entity.pdbx_description
1 polymer ?
#
loop_
_entity_poly.entity_id
_entity_poly.type
_entity_poly.pdbx_seq_one_letter_code
_entity_poly.pdbx_strand_id
1 'polypeptide(L)'
;MSPKENLPLFHAESEEINDLAAKDAGKDGFTEMYVRNDNRVTLSDRKIKPSELEEILQTSELEKSQAVTAGYGQSYREIRKRTIGFGKSYSAFYFDYDDGVVQHIWLTGLFGFDKDKLIKLLHQIGQKWNLILMDWNQTTPVDLQNKNDIESYLTD
;
A
#
# COMPACT_ATOMS: atom_id res chain seq x y z
N MET A 1 -1.63 0.89 2.53
CA MET A 1 -1.14 1.35 3.84
C MET A 1 -2.31 1.52 4.78
N SER A 2 -2.05 1.44 6.08
CA SER A 2 -3.08 1.41 7.11
C SER A 2 -2.55 2.04 8.41
N PRO A 3 -3.42 2.55 9.30
CA PRO A 3 -3.06 2.86 10.69
C PRO A 3 -2.35 1.69 11.40
N LYS A 4 -1.33 1.99 12.20
CA LYS A 4 -0.53 1.00 12.95
C LYS A 4 -1.30 0.19 13.98
N GLU A 5 -2.43 0.69 14.44
CA GLU A 5 -3.35 0.00 15.35
C GLU A 5 -3.91 -1.29 14.74
N ASN A 6 -3.89 -1.42 13.40
CA ASN A 6 -4.28 -2.64 12.71
C ASN A 6 -3.15 -3.68 12.62
N LEU A 7 -1.94 -3.38 13.10
CA LEU A 7 -0.80 -4.31 13.00
C LEU A 7 -1.08 -5.70 13.64
N PRO A 8 -1.65 -5.80 14.85
CA PRO A 8 -1.99 -7.12 15.42
C PRO A 8 -3.02 -7.88 14.59
N LEU A 9 -3.97 -7.18 13.96
CA LEU A 9 -4.94 -7.78 13.05
C LEU A 9 -4.23 -8.36 11.83
N PHE A 10 -3.34 -7.59 11.19
CA PHE A 10 -2.62 -8.06 10.00
C PHE A 10 -1.71 -9.24 10.29
N HIS A 11 -1.06 -9.31 11.45
CA HIS A 11 -0.31 -10.51 11.83
C HIS A 11 -1.21 -11.74 11.94
N ALA A 12 -2.36 -11.63 12.61
CA ALA A 12 -3.31 -12.74 12.73
C ALA A 12 -3.86 -13.19 11.37
N GLU A 13 -4.21 -12.24 10.49
CA GLU A 13 -4.67 -12.56 9.14
C GLU A 13 -3.57 -13.18 8.28
N SER A 14 -2.33 -12.72 8.38
CA SER A 14 -1.19 -13.34 7.71
C SER A 14 -0.98 -14.79 8.14
N GLU A 15 -1.08 -15.07 9.45
CA GLU A 15 -1.00 -16.44 9.96
C GLU A 15 -2.12 -17.30 9.39
N GLU A 16 -3.37 -16.83 9.40
CA GLU A 16 -4.52 -17.57 8.90
C GLU A 16 -4.44 -17.84 7.39
N ILE A 17 -4.03 -16.84 6.59
CA ILE A 17 -3.83 -17.00 5.15
C ILE A 17 -2.75 -18.05 4.86
N ASN A 18 -1.62 -17.99 5.56
CA ASN A 18 -0.53 -18.94 5.37
C ASN A 18 -0.93 -20.36 5.80
N ASP A 19 -1.69 -20.48 6.88
CA ASP A 19 -2.25 -21.73 7.36
C ASP A 19 -3.22 -22.36 6.36
N LEU A 20 -4.12 -21.55 5.78
CA LEU A 20 -5.05 -22.00 4.75
C LEU A 20 -4.28 -22.44 3.50
N ALA A 21 -3.33 -21.62 3.05
CA ALA A 21 -2.52 -21.93 1.88
C ALA A 21 -1.73 -23.24 2.06
N ALA A 22 -1.18 -23.49 3.24
CA ALA A 22 -0.45 -24.73 3.53
C ALA A 22 -1.35 -25.97 3.55
N LYS A 23 -2.62 -25.83 3.96
CA LYS A 23 -3.58 -26.95 4.08
C LYS A 23 -4.30 -27.25 2.76
N ASP A 24 -4.57 -26.23 1.96
CA ASP A 24 -5.43 -26.30 0.78
C ASP A 24 -4.68 -26.23 -0.56
N ALA A 25 -3.35 -26.07 -0.54
CA ALA A 25 -2.54 -26.15 -1.76
C ALA A 25 -2.59 -27.57 -2.37
N GLY A 26 -3.52 -27.76 -3.31
CA GLY A 26 -3.66 -28.97 -4.12
C GLY A 26 -2.92 -28.89 -5.45
N LYS A 27 -2.96 -29.99 -6.22
CA LYS A 27 -2.37 -30.04 -7.57
C LYS A 27 -3.03 -29.10 -8.58
N ASP A 28 -4.31 -28.79 -8.36
CA ASP A 28 -5.12 -27.93 -9.25
C ASP A 28 -5.29 -26.50 -8.71
N GLY A 29 -4.49 -26.13 -7.70
CA GLY A 29 -4.58 -24.84 -7.00
C GLY A 29 -5.30 -24.95 -5.66
N PHE A 30 -5.87 -23.82 -5.23
CA PHE A 30 -6.65 -23.69 -3.98
C PHE A 30 -8.14 -23.92 -4.24
N THR A 31 -8.81 -24.62 -3.32
CA THR A 31 -10.25 -24.85 -3.35
C THR A 31 -11.03 -23.93 -2.41
N GLU A 32 -10.34 -23.32 -1.45
CA GLU A 32 -10.88 -22.39 -0.48
C GLU A 32 -10.41 -20.95 -0.76
N MET A 33 -11.21 -19.97 -0.31
CA MET A 33 -10.86 -18.55 -0.41
C MET A 33 -10.89 -17.93 0.98
N TYR A 34 -9.82 -17.20 1.33
CA TYR A 34 -9.82 -16.33 2.50
C TYR A 34 -10.40 -14.96 2.14
N VAL A 35 -11.38 -14.50 2.92
CA VAL A 35 -11.94 -13.15 2.83
C VAL A 35 -11.39 -12.33 3.97
N ARG A 36 -10.64 -11.28 3.63
CA ARG A 36 -10.05 -10.37 4.61
C ARG A 36 -11.13 -9.64 5.41
N ASN A 37 -10.84 -9.43 6.68
CA ASN A 37 -11.67 -8.61 7.54
C ASN A 37 -11.45 -7.12 7.23
N ASP A 38 -12.45 -6.32 7.55
CA ASP A 38 -12.30 -4.87 7.50
C ASP A 38 -11.29 -4.39 8.56
N ASN A 39 -10.56 -3.34 8.21
CA ASN A 39 -9.66 -2.67 9.14
C ASN A 39 -10.44 -2.11 10.34
N ARG A 40 -9.92 -2.30 11.54
CA ARG A 40 -10.51 -1.74 12.77
C ARG A 40 -10.43 -0.22 12.81
N VAL A 41 -9.33 0.33 12.30
CA VAL A 41 -9.09 1.77 12.17
C VAL A 41 -8.86 2.11 10.70
N THR A 42 -9.53 3.12 10.19
CA THR A 42 -9.44 3.51 8.78
C THR A 42 -8.36 4.57 8.58
N LEU A 43 -7.83 4.67 7.36
CA LEU A 43 -6.84 5.72 7.08
C LEU A 43 -7.46 7.13 7.19
N SER A 44 -8.76 7.28 6.91
CA SER A 44 -9.49 8.53 7.10
C SER A 44 -9.44 9.07 8.53
N ASP A 45 -9.28 8.20 9.54
CA ASP A 45 -9.11 8.61 10.94
C ASP A 45 -7.86 9.46 11.16
N ARG A 46 -6.87 9.36 10.27
CA ARG A 46 -5.66 10.20 10.28
C ARG A 46 -5.87 11.60 9.72
N LYS A 47 -7.01 11.86 9.07
CA LYS A 47 -7.37 13.17 8.48
C LYS A 47 -6.25 13.75 7.61
N ILE A 48 -5.56 12.88 6.87
CA ILE A 48 -4.44 13.27 6.01
C ILE A 48 -5.01 14.13 4.88
N LYS A 49 -4.51 15.36 4.76
CA LYS A 49 -4.89 16.23 3.64
C LYS A 49 -4.15 15.76 2.37
N PRO A 50 -4.85 15.65 1.23
CA PRO A 50 -4.22 15.33 -0.06
C PRO A 50 -2.98 16.18 -0.38
N SER A 51 -3.04 17.49 -0.08
CA SER A 51 -1.92 18.40 -0.31
C SER A 51 -0.67 18.09 0.52
N GLU A 52 -0.85 17.63 1.77
CA GLU A 52 0.28 17.31 2.67
C GLU A 52 0.98 16.02 2.25
N LEU A 53 0.22 15.03 1.75
CA LEU A 53 0.79 13.81 1.21
C LEU A 53 1.46 14.06 -0.14
N GLU A 54 0.82 14.84 -1.00
CA GLU A 54 1.38 15.26 -2.28
C GLU A 54 2.72 15.98 -2.10
N GLU A 55 2.84 16.92 -1.15
CA GLU A 55 4.09 17.62 -0.87
C GLU A 55 5.21 16.64 -0.51
N ILE A 56 4.95 15.66 0.36
CA ILE A 56 5.93 14.64 0.72
C ILE A 56 6.35 13.81 -0.51
N LEU A 57 5.39 13.38 -1.33
CA LEU A 57 5.68 12.60 -2.53
C LEU A 57 6.43 13.41 -3.59
N GLN A 58 6.18 14.71 -3.73
CA GLN A 58 6.93 15.59 -4.64
C GLN A 58 8.41 15.72 -4.25
N THR A 59 8.75 15.61 -2.96
CA THR A 59 10.16 15.64 -2.52
C THR A 59 10.95 14.38 -2.91
N SER A 60 10.27 13.31 -3.35
CA SER A 60 10.89 12.00 -3.59
C SER A 60 11.40 11.77 -5.01
N GLU A 61 11.53 12.83 -5.82
CA GLU A 61 11.87 12.81 -7.27
C GLU A 61 10.91 11.99 -8.15
N LEU A 62 9.78 11.55 -7.58
CA LEU A 62 8.75 10.85 -8.33
C LEU A 62 7.95 11.84 -9.17
N GLU A 63 7.76 11.50 -10.44
CA GLU A 63 6.93 12.29 -11.35
C GLU A 63 5.44 12.11 -11.01
N LYS A 64 4.74 13.23 -10.82
CA LYS A 64 3.27 13.19 -10.69
C LYS A 64 2.65 12.74 -12.00
N SER A 65 1.80 11.73 -11.94
CA SER A 65 1.01 11.26 -13.08
C SER A 65 0.01 12.34 -13.51
N GLN A 66 -0.12 12.57 -14.83
CA GLN A 66 -1.11 13.50 -15.38
C GLN A 66 -2.55 13.04 -15.13
N ALA A 67 -2.77 11.72 -15.17
CA ALA A 67 -4.05 11.09 -14.86
C ALA A 67 -3.82 9.68 -14.33
N VAL A 68 -4.69 9.25 -13.42
CA VAL A 68 -4.78 7.85 -13.00
C VAL A 68 -6.00 7.24 -13.66
N THR A 69 -5.82 6.07 -14.28
CA THR A 69 -6.91 5.33 -14.92
C THR A 69 -7.03 3.94 -14.31
N ALA A 70 -8.25 3.42 -14.26
CA ALA A 70 -8.52 2.03 -13.89
C ALA A 70 -9.36 1.37 -14.98
N GLY A 71 -9.30 0.05 -15.08
CA GLY A 71 -10.11 -0.70 -16.02
C GLY A 71 -9.56 -2.10 -16.28
N TYR A 72 -10.22 -2.83 -17.19
CA TYR A 72 -9.87 -4.21 -17.55
C TYR A 72 -9.92 -4.39 -19.06
N GLY A 73 -9.22 -5.40 -19.56
CA GLY A 73 -9.10 -5.65 -21.00
C GLY A 73 -8.46 -4.47 -21.75
N GLN A 74 -8.72 -4.39 -23.06
CA GLN A 74 -8.23 -3.28 -23.90
C GLN A 74 -9.26 -2.15 -24.07
N SER A 75 -10.55 -2.42 -23.81
CA SER A 75 -11.65 -1.51 -24.17
C SER A 75 -12.22 -0.72 -23.01
N TYR A 76 -12.12 -1.20 -21.76
CA TYR A 76 -12.66 -0.49 -20.60
C TYR A 76 -11.57 0.28 -19.87
N ARG A 77 -11.64 1.61 -19.89
CA ARG A 77 -10.78 2.52 -19.12
C ARG A 77 -11.61 3.66 -18.56
N GLU A 78 -11.39 3.97 -17.29
CA GLU A 78 -12.07 5.03 -16.57
C GLU A 78 -11.03 5.92 -15.87
N ILE A 79 -11.18 7.23 -15.98
CA ILE A 79 -10.33 8.20 -15.27
C ILE A 79 -10.76 8.27 -13.81
N ARG A 80 -9.81 8.06 -12.90
CA ARG A 80 -10.02 8.19 -11.45
C ARG A 80 -9.75 9.64 -11.02
N LYS A 81 -10.79 10.47 -11.08
CA LYS A 81 -10.72 11.92 -10.82
C LYS A 81 -10.21 12.31 -9.42
N ARG A 82 -10.40 11.42 -8.43
CA ARG A 82 -10.01 11.63 -7.03
C ARG A 82 -8.81 10.77 -6.62
N THR A 83 -8.00 10.34 -7.59
CA THR A 83 -6.81 9.54 -7.34
C THR A 83 -5.60 10.25 -7.94
N ILE A 84 -4.53 10.33 -7.17
CA ILE A 84 -3.27 10.92 -7.57
C ILE A 84 -2.20 9.83 -7.55
N GLY A 85 -1.35 9.82 -8.57
CA GLY A 85 -0.23 8.88 -8.71
C GLY A 85 1.11 9.60 -8.81
N PHE A 86 2.15 9.00 -8.25
CA PHE A 86 3.54 9.46 -8.28
C PHE A 86 4.46 8.30 -8.66
N GLY A 87 5.09 8.37 -9.84
CA GLY A 87 5.94 7.30 -10.37
C GLY A 87 5.67 7.00 -11.84
N LYS A 88 6.26 5.93 -12.35
CA LYS A 88 6.25 5.57 -13.77
C LYS A 88 6.33 4.06 -13.99
N SER A 89 5.91 3.60 -15.17
CA SER A 89 6.08 2.21 -15.60
C SER A 89 5.59 1.16 -14.59
N TYR A 90 4.42 1.40 -13.98
CA TYR A 90 3.81 0.55 -12.94
C TYR A 90 4.54 0.52 -11.58
N SER A 91 5.61 1.30 -11.43
CA SER A 91 6.23 1.63 -10.15
C SER A 91 5.76 2.99 -9.66
N ALA A 92 4.73 3.00 -8.83
CA ALA A 92 4.10 4.26 -8.42
C ALA A 92 3.40 4.17 -7.06
N PHE A 93 3.50 5.27 -6.31
CA PHE A 93 2.62 5.57 -5.19
C PHE A 93 1.31 6.08 -5.72
N TYR A 94 0.22 5.65 -5.11
CA TYR A 94 -1.10 6.15 -5.37
C TYR A 94 -1.79 6.48 -4.06
N PHE A 95 -2.65 7.48 -4.11
CA PHE A 95 -3.64 7.69 -3.07
C PHE A 95 -4.93 8.22 -3.67
N ASP A 96 -6.04 7.87 -3.05
CA ASP A 96 -7.33 8.48 -3.32
C ASP A 96 -7.80 9.29 -2.13
N TYR A 97 -8.77 10.17 -2.39
CA TYR A 97 -9.30 11.05 -1.36
C TYR A 97 -10.78 11.33 -1.59
N ASP A 98 -11.46 11.65 -0.50
CA ASP A 98 -12.85 12.10 -0.50
C ASP A 98 -13.02 13.21 0.53
N ASP A 99 -13.83 14.22 0.20
CA ASP A 99 -14.06 15.41 1.03
C ASP A 99 -12.79 16.02 1.65
N GLY A 100 -11.71 16.05 0.87
CA GLY A 100 -10.42 16.62 1.29
C GLY A 100 -9.62 15.76 2.28
N VAL A 101 -9.98 14.49 2.46
CA VAL A 101 -9.30 13.52 3.32
C VAL A 101 -8.87 12.31 2.50
N VAL A 102 -7.61 11.91 2.62
CA VAL A 102 -7.08 10.68 1.99
C VAL A 102 -7.78 9.46 2.58
N GLN A 103 -8.28 8.58 1.70
CA GLN A 103 -9.00 7.37 2.08
C GLN A 103 -8.09 6.13 1.99
N HIS A 104 -7.26 6.05 0.95
CA HIS A 104 -6.33 4.95 0.75
C HIS A 104 -4.99 5.45 0.23
N ILE A 105 -3.92 4.76 0.60
CA ILE A 105 -2.58 4.90 0.03
C ILE A 105 -2.08 3.51 -0.33
N TRP A 106 -1.59 3.32 -1.54
CA TRP A 106 -0.99 2.07 -1.99
C TRP A 106 0.19 2.30 -2.91
N LEU A 107 0.96 1.24 -3.11
CA LEU A 107 2.16 1.21 -3.93
C LEU A 107 2.01 0.07 -4.92
N THR A 108 2.41 0.27 -6.17
CA THR A 108 2.58 -0.81 -7.13
C THR A 108 4.03 -0.86 -7.57
N GLY A 109 4.53 -2.07 -7.86
CA GLY A 109 5.83 -2.31 -8.49
C GLY A 109 7.02 -1.67 -7.80
N LEU A 110 7.83 -2.44 -7.07
CA LEU A 110 8.99 -1.89 -6.36
C LEU A 110 10.22 -1.62 -7.26
N PHE A 111 10.27 -2.26 -8.43
CA PHE A 111 11.46 -2.31 -9.30
C PHE A 111 11.92 -0.95 -9.88
N GLY A 112 11.02 0.02 -10.02
CA GLY A 112 11.32 1.34 -10.57
C GLY A 112 11.76 2.38 -9.55
N PHE A 113 11.84 2.01 -8.26
CA PHE A 113 12.23 2.93 -7.19
C PHE A 113 13.73 2.79 -6.85
N ASP A 114 14.35 3.92 -6.54
CA ASP A 114 15.61 3.90 -5.79
C ASP A 114 15.32 3.43 -4.35
N LYS A 115 15.99 2.37 -3.92
CA LYS A 115 15.72 1.70 -2.65
C LYS A 115 15.94 2.62 -1.45
N ASP A 116 17.04 3.37 -1.42
CA ASP A 116 17.36 4.26 -0.29
C ASP A 116 16.38 5.42 -0.19
N LYS A 117 15.96 5.97 -1.33
CA LYS A 117 14.92 7.01 -1.38
C LYS A 117 13.57 6.45 -0.95
N LEU A 118 13.22 5.23 -1.39
CA LEU A 118 11.99 4.57 -1.01
C LEU A 118 11.94 4.29 0.50
N ILE A 119 13.02 3.79 1.10
CA ILE A 119 13.11 3.57 2.55
C ILE A 119 12.86 4.89 3.30
N LYS A 120 13.54 5.97 2.90
CA LYS A 120 13.37 7.29 3.53
C LYS A 120 11.94 7.80 3.41
N LEU A 121 11.35 7.69 2.22
CA LEU A 121 9.99 8.13 1.95
C LEU A 121 8.97 7.34 2.79
N LEU A 122 9.04 6.01 2.76
CA LEU A 122 8.17 5.14 3.54
C LEU A 122 8.29 5.42 5.03
N HIS A 123 9.53 5.58 5.52
CA HIS A 123 9.78 5.91 6.93
C HIS A 123 9.22 7.28 7.31
N GLN A 124 9.37 8.30 6.46
CA GLN A 124 8.81 9.62 6.68
C GLN A 124 7.28 9.59 6.76
N ILE A 125 6.63 8.87 5.85
CA ILE A 125 5.16 8.66 5.84
C ILE A 125 4.72 7.95 7.13
N GLY A 126 5.42 6.87 7.50
CA GLY A 126 5.16 6.09 8.71
C GLY A 126 5.30 6.89 10.00
N GLN A 127 6.36 7.69 10.12
CA GLN A 127 6.59 8.56 11.27
C GLN A 127 5.53 9.65 11.37
N LYS A 128 5.15 10.29 10.25
CA LYS A 128 4.22 11.42 10.26
C LYS A 128 2.79 11.00 10.62
N TRP A 129 2.33 9.84 10.18
CA TRP A 129 0.93 9.42 10.34
C TRP A 129 0.74 8.10 11.09
N ASN A 130 1.81 7.54 11.67
CA ASN A 130 1.77 6.28 12.41
C ASN A 130 1.11 5.15 11.59
N LEU A 131 1.74 4.82 10.47
CA LEU A 131 1.20 3.89 9.46
C LEU A 131 2.03 2.62 9.34
N ILE A 132 1.40 1.60 8.77
CA ILE A 132 1.99 0.33 8.35
C ILE A 132 1.70 0.10 6.86
N LEU A 133 2.56 -0.67 6.20
CA LEU A 133 2.33 -1.21 4.86
C LEU A 133 2.01 -2.70 5.00
N MET A 134 0.99 -3.16 4.29
CA MET A 134 0.67 -4.58 4.23
C MET A 134 0.86 -5.04 2.78
N ASP A 135 1.81 -5.93 2.56
CA ASP A 135 1.98 -6.62 1.28
C ASP A 135 1.19 -7.93 1.30
N TRP A 136 0.02 -7.91 0.67
CA TRP A 136 -0.86 -9.08 0.60
C TRP A 136 -0.34 -10.19 -0.31
N ASN A 137 0.61 -9.91 -1.22
CA ASN A 137 1.22 -10.95 -2.05
C ASN A 137 2.22 -11.78 -1.24
N GLN A 138 2.92 -11.15 -0.30
CA GLN A 138 3.88 -11.80 0.59
C GLN A 138 3.29 -12.16 1.96
N THR A 139 2.09 -11.68 2.26
CA THR A 139 1.48 -11.70 3.61
C THR A 139 2.34 -11.02 4.68
N THR A 140 3.06 -9.97 4.29
CA THR A 140 4.06 -9.30 5.16
C THR A 140 3.55 -7.93 5.62
N PRO A 141 3.22 -7.76 6.91
CA PRO A 141 3.03 -6.45 7.50
C PRO A 141 4.39 -5.80 7.79
N VAL A 142 4.53 -4.53 7.44
CA VAL A 142 5.76 -3.74 7.57
C VAL A 142 5.46 -2.50 8.41
N ASP A 143 6.14 -2.36 9.55
CA ASP A 143 6.03 -1.17 10.39
C ASP A 143 6.80 -0.01 9.76
N LEU A 144 6.08 0.99 9.24
CA LEU A 144 6.72 2.12 8.58
C LEU A 144 7.39 3.09 9.56
N GLN A 145 7.26 2.89 10.87
CA GLN A 145 8.08 3.61 11.86
C GLN A 145 9.43 2.92 12.12
N ASN A 146 9.57 1.65 11.74
CA ASN A 146 10.78 0.88 11.92
C ASN A 146 11.56 0.79 10.61
N LYS A 147 12.63 1.58 10.50
CA LYS A 147 13.48 1.60 9.30
C LYS A 147 14.04 0.22 8.95
N ASN A 148 14.36 -0.61 9.94
CA ASN A 148 14.89 -1.96 9.69
C ASN A 148 13.83 -2.88 9.07
N ASP A 149 12.56 -2.78 9.49
CA ASP A 149 11.48 -3.58 8.88
C ASP A 149 11.28 -3.19 7.40
N ILE A 150 11.35 -1.90 7.09
CA ILE A 150 11.29 -1.41 5.71
C ILE A 150 12.48 -1.91 4.90
N GLU A 151 13.69 -1.90 5.46
CA GLU A 151 14.89 -2.39 4.81
C GLU A 151 14.82 -3.89 4.52
N SER A 152 14.37 -4.69 5.49
CA SER A 152 14.15 -6.13 5.32
C SER A 152 13.14 -6.39 4.19
N TYR A 153 11.97 -5.74 4.23
CA TYR A 153 10.94 -5.90 3.22
C TYR A 153 11.40 -5.58 1.79
N LEU A 154 12.26 -4.57 1.61
CA LEU A 154 12.76 -4.17 0.30
C LEU A 154 14.01 -4.96 -0.15
N THR A 155 14.46 -5.96 0.61
CA THR A 155 15.60 -6.82 0.27
C THR A 155 15.19 -8.20 -0.19
N ASP A 156 14.05 -8.69 0.29
CA ASP A 156 13.42 -9.95 -0.13
C ASP A 156 12.79 -9.83 -1.53
#